data_AF-A0A1J3ZU66-F1
#
_entry.id   AF-A0A1J3ZU66-F1
#
_cell.length_a   1.000
_cell.length_b   1.000
_cell.length_c   1.000
_cell.angle_alpha   90.00
_cell.angle_beta   90.00
_cell.angle_gamma   90.00
#
_symmetry.space_group_name_H-M   'P 1'
#
loop_
_entity.id
_entity.type
_entity.pdbx_description
1 polymer ?
#
loop_
_entity_poly.entity_id
_entity_poly.type
_entity_poly.pdbx_seq_one_letter_code
_entity_poly.pdbx_strand_id
1 'polypeptide(L)'
;MYCSNCGTKIEGDSRFCSNCGHNIEKLNSNSNQDFQTNNQHSKKNPFELFIDGWKHIFNYKGITSRRGFWWFYLFNALTGVLVFLFLYLLSAQDSFIDQLALTIFYLPLTSIGARRMRDTNQSIYWAIIPIGLQWFFQPFLVGDYVSSFGNLIAFPFAIVFIVLACQRTKYSGNRERIN
;
A
#
# COMPACT_ATOMS: atom_id res chain seq x y z
N MET A 1 44.86 -12.61 -10.99
CA MET A 1 43.86 -13.15 -10.03
C MET A 1 44.11 -14.64 -9.83
N TYR A 2 43.59 -15.29 -8.79
CA TYR A 2 43.73 -16.75 -8.58
C TYR A 2 42.36 -17.44 -8.74
N CYS A 3 42.34 -18.64 -9.31
CA CYS A 3 41.10 -19.40 -9.52
C CYS A 3 40.51 -19.86 -8.18
N SER A 4 39.22 -19.58 -7.93
CA SER A 4 38.52 -20.00 -6.71
C SER A 4 38.39 -21.51 -6.53
N ASN A 5 38.47 -22.29 -7.61
CA ASN A 5 38.30 -23.73 -7.58
C ASN A 5 39.62 -24.51 -7.40
N CYS A 6 40.73 -24.02 -7.97
CA CYS A 6 42.00 -24.77 -7.98
C CYS A 6 43.21 -23.95 -7.54
N GLY A 7 43.05 -22.67 -7.21
CA GLY A 7 44.12 -21.81 -6.70
C GLY A 7 45.17 -21.38 -7.73
N THR A 8 45.07 -21.78 -8.99
CA THR A 8 46.06 -21.39 -10.01
C THR A 8 45.98 -19.92 -10.37
N LYS A 9 47.15 -19.31 -10.61
CA LYS A 9 47.28 -17.93 -11.05
C LYS A 9 46.74 -17.79 -12.47
N ILE A 10 45.82 -16.84 -12.66
CA ILE A 10 45.22 -16.50 -13.94
C ILE A 10 45.88 -15.22 -14.44
N GLU A 11 46.45 -15.31 -15.63
CA GLU A 11 47.11 -14.21 -16.34
C GLU A 11 46.17 -13.69 -17.43
N GLY A 12 45.64 -12.48 -17.26
CA GLY A 12 44.80 -11.78 -18.25
C GLY A 12 43.29 -12.09 -18.23
N ASP A 13 42.59 -11.59 -19.24
CA ASP A 13 41.13 -11.62 -19.46
C ASP A 13 40.62 -12.98 -20.01
N SER A 14 41.15 -14.08 -19.48
CA SER A 14 40.70 -15.42 -19.87
C SER A 14 39.35 -15.76 -19.24
N ARG A 15 38.39 -16.17 -20.07
CA ARG A 15 37.02 -16.52 -19.64
C ARG A 15 36.94 -17.84 -18.87
N PHE A 16 37.97 -18.68 -18.99
CA PHE A 16 38.04 -20.00 -18.33
C PHE A 16 39.45 -20.26 -17.80
N CYS A 17 39.54 -20.95 -16.66
CA CYS A 17 40.79 -21.35 -16.05
C CYS A 17 41.48 -22.39 -16.92
N SER A 18 42.71 -22.10 -17.36
CA SER A 18 43.52 -22.98 -18.20
C SER A 18 43.87 -24.32 -17.54
N ASN A 19 43.84 -24.41 -16.20
CA ASN A 19 44.21 -25.63 -15.49
C ASN A 19 43.02 -26.54 -15.16
N CYS A 20 41.85 -25.98 -14.81
CA CYS A 20 40.70 -26.77 -14.34
C CYS A 20 39.41 -26.57 -15.14
N GLY A 21 39.42 -25.69 -16.15
CA GLY A 21 38.26 -25.40 -16.99
C GLY A 21 37.16 -24.57 -16.31
N HIS A 22 37.34 -24.10 -15.08
CA HIS A 22 36.35 -23.30 -14.36
C HIS A 22 36.15 -21.93 -15.04
N ASN A 23 34.89 -21.55 -15.31
CA ASN A 23 34.56 -20.25 -15.91
C ASN A 23 34.82 -19.10 -14.91
N ILE A 24 35.51 -18.05 -15.35
CA ILE A 24 36.01 -16.93 -14.53
C ILE A 24 35.24 -15.62 -14.81
N GLU A 25 34.30 -15.58 -15.78
CA GLU A 25 33.56 -14.35 -16.18
C GLU A 25 32.78 -13.66 -15.05
N LYS A 26 32.61 -14.33 -13.89
CA LYS A 26 31.88 -13.80 -12.74
C LYS A 26 32.73 -12.98 -11.74
N LEU A 27 34.02 -12.78 -11.96
CA LEU A 27 34.86 -12.01 -11.02
C LEU A 27 35.08 -10.53 -11.38
N ASN A 28 34.77 -10.12 -12.63
CA ASN A 28 34.87 -8.71 -13.09
C ASN A 28 33.53 -8.09 -13.50
N SER A 29 32.42 -8.75 -13.20
CA SER A 29 31.09 -8.13 -13.18
C SER A 29 30.52 -8.40 -11.80
N ASN A 30 30.47 -7.35 -10.99
CA ASN A 30 29.93 -7.36 -9.64
C ASN A 30 28.80 -8.38 -9.49
N SER A 31 29.10 -9.41 -8.73
CA SER A 31 28.14 -10.25 -8.02
C SER A 31 27.04 -9.36 -7.42
N ASN A 32 25.86 -9.41 -8.03
CA ASN A 32 24.56 -9.14 -7.42
C ASN A 32 23.46 -9.74 -8.32
N GLN A 33 23.45 -11.08 -8.43
CA GLN A 33 22.27 -11.81 -8.89
C GLN A 33 21.68 -12.76 -7.84
N ASP A 34 22.05 -12.59 -6.56
CA ASP A 34 21.30 -13.13 -5.41
C ASP A 34 21.17 -12.07 -4.29
N PHE A 35 20.85 -10.85 -4.69
CA PHE A 35 20.40 -9.77 -3.81
C PHE A 35 19.25 -9.04 -4.54
N GLN A 36 18.00 -9.51 -4.38
CA GLN A 36 16.82 -8.65 -4.62
C GLN A 36 16.67 -7.63 -3.48
N THR A 37 17.75 -6.91 -3.20
CA THR A 37 17.80 -5.86 -2.19
C THR A 37 18.85 -4.87 -2.65
N ASN A 38 18.61 -4.14 -3.75
CA ASN A 38 19.25 -2.85 -3.98
C ASN A 38 18.53 -2.04 -5.07
N ASN A 39 17.81 -1.02 -4.61
CA ASN A 39 17.67 0.29 -5.26
C ASN A 39 16.98 0.36 -6.62
N GLN A 40 15.77 -0.19 -6.69
CA GLN A 40 14.68 0.61 -7.22
C GLN A 40 13.52 0.62 -6.22
N HIS A 41 13.63 1.46 -5.19
CA HIS A 41 12.49 2.34 -4.95
C HIS A 41 12.38 3.25 -6.18
N SER A 42 12.01 2.66 -7.34
CA SER A 42 11.44 3.41 -8.43
C SER A 42 10.30 4.13 -7.76
N LYS A 43 10.41 5.46 -7.72
CA LYS A 43 9.54 6.31 -6.95
C LYS A 43 8.16 6.11 -7.57
N LYS A 44 7.35 5.19 -7.00
CA LYS A 44 6.08 4.80 -7.58
C LYS A 44 5.30 6.05 -7.94
N ASN A 45 4.73 6.02 -9.14
CA ASN A 45 3.94 7.15 -9.59
C ASN A 45 2.80 7.39 -8.61
N PRO A 46 2.34 8.64 -8.44
CA PRO A 46 1.22 8.94 -7.56
C PRO A 46 -0.01 8.04 -7.77
N PHE A 47 -0.30 7.71 -9.03
CA PHE A 47 -1.37 6.78 -9.40
C PHE A 47 -1.07 5.33 -9.05
N GLU A 48 0.17 4.87 -9.19
CA GLU A 48 0.56 3.51 -8.78
C GLU A 48 0.37 3.31 -7.28
N LEU A 49 0.65 4.35 -6.46
CA LEU A 49 0.39 4.33 -5.02
C LEU A 49 -1.10 4.17 -4.70
N PHE A 50 -1.98 4.77 -5.51
CA PHE A 50 -3.41 4.59 -5.39
C PHE A 50 -3.83 3.15 -5.66
N ILE A 51 -3.40 2.59 -6.81
CA ILE A 51 -3.71 1.21 -7.19
C ILE A 51 -3.13 0.20 -6.19
N ASP A 52 -1.92 0.44 -5.67
CA ASP A 52 -1.28 -0.42 -4.69
C ASP A 52 -2.08 -0.51 -3.38
N GLY A 53 -2.68 0.62 -2.97
CA GLY A 53 -3.59 0.68 -1.83
C GLY A 53 -4.81 -0.22 -1.99
N TRP A 54 -5.45 -0.18 -3.16
CA TRP A 54 -6.59 -1.04 -3.52
C TRP A 54 -6.21 -2.51 -3.63
N LYS A 55 -5.09 -2.84 -4.29
CA LYS A 55 -4.61 -4.23 -4.43
C LYS A 55 -4.40 -4.90 -3.08
N HIS A 56 -3.90 -4.14 -2.12
CA HIS A 56 -3.59 -4.66 -0.80
C HIS A 56 -4.70 -4.42 0.21
N ILE A 57 -5.93 -4.05 -0.17
CA ILE A 57 -6.95 -3.53 0.77
C ILE A 57 -7.11 -4.33 2.08
N PHE A 58 -7.03 -5.66 2.05
CA PHE A 58 -7.16 -6.53 3.24
C PHE A 58 -5.84 -6.89 3.95
N ASN A 59 -4.69 -6.42 3.44
CA ASN A 59 -3.41 -6.59 4.10
C ASN A 59 -3.20 -5.52 5.17
N TYR A 60 -3.51 -5.85 6.43
CA TYR A 60 -3.30 -4.96 7.56
C TYR A 60 -1.89 -5.05 8.17
N LYS A 61 -1.05 -5.99 7.74
CA LYS A 61 0.26 -6.28 8.38
C LYS A 61 1.40 -5.40 7.88
N GLY A 62 1.29 -4.88 6.66
CA GLY A 62 2.33 -4.09 6.00
C GLY A 62 2.56 -2.69 6.60
N ILE A 63 3.49 -1.96 5.98
CA ILE A 63 3.83 -0.57 6.29
C ILE A 63 3.66 0.28 5.03
N THR A 64 3.23 1.54 5.19
CA THR A 64 3.12 2.51 4.10
C THR A 64 3.84 3.81 4.45
N SER A 65 4.59 4.35 3.50
CA SER A 65 5.32 5.63 3.66
C SER A 65 4.37 6.84 3.77
N ARG A 66 4.88 7.98 4.28
CA ARG A 66 4.12 9.26 4.33
C ARG A 66 3.62 9.70 2.96
N ARG A 67 4.50 9.61 1.94
CA ARG A 67 4.17 9.94 0.55
C ARG A 67 3.07 9.03 0.01
N GLY A 68 3.17 7.72 0.26
CA GLY A 68 2.15 6.75 -0.14
C GLY A 68 0.78 7.05 0.47
N PHE A 69 0.76 7.35 1.78
CA PHE A 69 -0.46 7.70 2.50
C PHE A 69 -1.16 8.94 1.91
N TRP A 70 -0.44 10.06 1.76
CA TRP A 70 -1.07 11.31 1.31
C TRP A 70 -1.52 11.27 -0.15
N TRP A 71 -0.74 10.64 -1.04
CA TRP A 71 -1.17 10.47 -2.42
C TRP A 71 -2.39 9.55 -2.52
N PHE A 72 -2.40 8.44 -1.78
CA PHE A 72 -3.57 7.59 -1.72
C PHE A 72 -4.81 8.36 -1.23
N TYR A 73 -4.67 9.09 -0.12
CA TYR A 73 -5.77 9.87 0.47
C TYR A 73 -6.32 10.90 -0.53
N LEU A 74 -5.43 11.63 -1.22
CA LEU A 74 -5.81 12.62 -2.23
C LEU A 74 -6.56 11.97 -3.40
N PHE A 75 -6.02 10.90 -3.99
CA PHE A 75 -6.70 10.21 -5.10
C PHE A 75 -8.02 9.56 -4.68
N ASN A 76 -8.09 9.03 -3.46
CA ASN A 76 -9.32 8.48 -2.92
C ASN A 76 -10.41 9.55 -2.74
N ALA A 77 -10.04 10.72 -2.21
CA ALA A 77 -10.94 11.87 -2.08
C ALA A 77 -11.39 12.38 -3.46
N LEU A 78 -10.47 12.52 -4.41
CA LEU A 78 -10.79 12.92 -5.79
C LEU A 78 -11.74 11.92 -6.45
N THR A 79 -11.49 10.62 -6.30
CA THR A 79 -12.37 9.57 -6.83
C THR A 79 -13.74 9.62 -6.18
N GLY A 80 -13.83 9.87 -4.87
CA GLY A 80 -15.11 10.07 -4.18
C GLY A 80 -15.91 11.24 -4.74
N VAL A 81 -15.27 12.39 -4.99
CA VAL A 81 -15.92 13.55 -5.62
C VAL A 81 -16.40 13.22 -7.05
N LEU A 82 -15.60 12.50 -7.83
CA LEU A 82 -15.99 12.07 -9.18
C LEU A 82 -17.20 11.13 -9.17
N VAL A 83 -17.22 10.16 -8.24
CA VAL A 83 -18.36 9.24 -8.06
C VAL A 83 -19.61 10.01 -7.67
N PHE A 84 -19.49 10.94 -6.72
CA PHE A 84 -20.59 11.82 -6.33
C PHE A 84 -21.13 12.64 -7.51
N LEU A 85 -20.26 13.33 -8.25
CA LEU A 85 -20.66 14.11 -9.43
C LEU A 85 -21.34 13.23 -10.50
N PHE A 86 -20.83 12.02 -10.72
CA PHE A 86 -21.40 11.08 -11.67
C PHE A 86 -22.81 10.63 -11.27
N LEU A 87 -23.01 10.29 -9.99
CA LEU A 87 -24.32 9.88 -9.47
C LEU A 87 -25.32 11.05 -9.45
N TYR A 88 -24.84 12.27 -9.18
CA TYR A 88 -25.61 13.49 -9.32
C TYR A 88 -26.12 13.70 -10.75
N LEU A 89 -25.26 13.51 -11.76
CA LEU A 89 -25.65 13.61 -13.17
C LEU A 89 -26.73 12.59 -13.58
N LEU A 90 -26.71 11.40 -12.97
CA LEU A 90 -27.71 10.37 -13.19
C LEU A 90 -29.01 10.60 -12.40
N SER A 91 -29.11 11.69 -11.63
CA SER A 91 -30.21 11.95 -10.69
C SER A 91 -30.45 10.79 -9.70
N ALA A 92 -29.39 10.03 -9.39
CA ALA A 92 -29.41 8.88 -8.49
C ALA A 92 -29.03 9.26 -7.04
N GLN A 93 -29.13 10.55 -6.71
CA GLN A 93 -28.94 11.08 -5.36
C GLN A 93 -29.94 10.43 -4.39
N ASP A 94 -29.58 10.33 -3.11
CA ASP A 94 -30.41 9.70 -2.07
C ASP A 94 -30.72 8.21 -2.31
N SER A 95 -30.00 7.55 -3.21
CA SER A 95 -30.15 6.11 -3.41
C SER A 95 -29.29 5.32 -2.41
N PHE A 96 -29.78 4.14 -2.02
CA PHE A 96 -28.95 3.18 -1.28
C PHE A 96 -27.66 2.82 -2.04
N ILE A 97 -27.69 2.91 -3.38
CA ILE A 97 -26.55 2.63 -4.26
C ILE A 97 -25.43 3.66 -4.05
N ASP A 98 -25.76 4.96 -3.95
CA ASP A 98 -24.77 6.02 -3.71
C ASP A 98 -24.07 5.83 -2.35
N GLN A 99 -24.85 5.60 -1.29
CA GLN A 99 -24.34 5.35 0.05
C GLN A 99 -23.47 4.08 0.13
N LEU A 100 -23.86 3.00 -0.57
CA LEU A 100 -23.07 1.78 -0.63
C LEU A 100 -21.76 2.00 -1.39
N ALA A 101 -21.80 2.70 -2.53
CA ALA A 101 -20.62 3.03 -3.31
C ALA A 101 -19.60 3.82 -2.47
N LEU A 102 -20.03 4.89 -1.79
CA LEU A 102 -19.16 5.71 -0.95
C LEU A 102 -18.59 4.94 0.26
N THR A 103 -19.38 4.05 0.85
CA THR A 103 -18.91 3.20 1.96
C THR A 103 -17.76 2.26 1.52
N ILE A 104 -17.84 1.70 0.30
CA ILE A 104 -16.78 0.86 -0.26
C ILE A 104 -15.49 1.67 -0.45
N PHE A 105 -15.60 2.92 -0.91
CA PHE A 105 -14.46 3.83 -1.06
C PHE A 105 -13.79 4.24 0.28
N TYR A 106 -14.41 3.96 1.42
CA TYR A 106 -13.81 4.18 2.74
C TYR A 106 -13.01 3.00 3.28
N LEU A 107 -13.25 1.78 2.80
CA LEU A 107 -12.52 0.59 3.25
C LEU A 107 -10.99 0.73 3.09
N PRO A 108 -10.45 1.21 1.95
CA PRO A 108 -9.01 1.38 1.79
C PRO A 108 -8.38 2.38 2.78
N LEU A 109 -9.15 3.38 3.26
CA LEU A 109 -8.65 4.36 4.23
C LEU A 109 -8.33 3.69 5.57
N THR A 110 -9.14 2.71 5.97
CA THR A 110 -8.89 1.95 7.20
C THR A 110 -7.60 1.13 7.12
N SER A 111 -7.33 0.51 5.98
CA SER A 111 -6.15 -0.34 5.80
C SER A 111 -4.87 0.48 5.68
N ILE A 112 -4.88 1.55 4.89
CA ILE A 112 -3.72 2.44 4.74
C ILE A 112 -3.44 3.25 6.00
N GLY A 113 -4.49 3.71 6.70
CA GLY A 113 -4.35 4.32 8.02
C GLY A 113 -3.64 3.38 9.00
N ALA A 114 -4.08 2.12 9.07
CA ALA A 114 -3.45 1.12 9.94
C ALA A 114 -1.98 0.83 9.59
N ARG A 115 -1.64 0.73 8.29
CA ARG A 115 -0.26 0.55 7.81
C ARG A 115 0.63 1.75 8.13
N ARG A 116 0.09 2.95 7.99
CA ARG A 116 0.82 4.20 8.30
C ARG A 116 1.11 4.29 9.79
N MET A 117 0.14 3.98 10.64
CA MET A 117 0.35 3.99 12.10
C MET A 117 1.37 2.93 12.54
N ARG A 118 1.46 1.80 11.83
CA ARG A 118 2.54 0.83 12.04
C ARG A 118 3.93 1.36 11.70
N ASP A 119 4.07 2.21 10.68
CA ASP A 119 5.36 2.84 10.32
C ASP A 119 5.90 3.69 11.47
N THR A 120 5.03 4.45 12.14
CA THR A 120 5.40 5.34 13.24
C THR A 120 5.42 4.66 14.60
N ASN A 121 5.08 3.36 14.66
CA ASN A 121 4.90 2.57 15.89
C ASN A 121 3.98 3.25 16.92
N GLN A 122 3.03 4.06 16.44
CA GLN A 122 2.07 4.78 17.26
C GLN A 122 0.75 3.99 17.34
N SER A 123 -0.11 4.37 18.28
CA SER A 123 -1.40 3.72 18.49
C SER A 123 -2.30 3.84 17.26
N ILE A 124 -3.02 2.76 16.93
CA ILE A 124 -3.87 2.70 15.73
C ILE A 124 -5.02 3.71 15.77
N TYR A 125 -5.39 4.22 16.95
CA TYR A 125 -6.41 5.26 17.14
C TYR A 125 -6.17 6.53 16.31
N TRP A 126 -4.93 6.88 16.01
CA TRP A 126 -4.64 8.03 15.13
C TRP A 126 -5.06 7.80 13.66
N ALA A 127 -5.25 6.55 13.23
CA ALA A 127 -5.82 6.23 11.92
C ALA A 127 -7.31 6.59 11.82
N ILE A 128 -7.99 6.80 12.97
CA ILE A 128 -9.41 7.19 13.01
C ILE A 128 -9.60 8.63 12.55
N ILE A 129 -8.61 9.51 12.72
CA ILE A 129 -8.72 10.94 12.35
C ILE A 129 -9.07 11.13 10.86
N PRO A 130 -8.32 10.58 9.89
CA PRO A 130 -8.66 10.74 8.47
C PRO A 130 -9.99 10.07 8.09
N ILE A 131 -10.37 8.98 8.78
CA ILE A 131 -11.66 8.30 8.58
C ILE A 131 -12.80 9.18 9.09
N GLY A 132 -12.65 9.74 10.30
CA GLY A 132 -13.63 10.61 10.95
C GLY A 132 -13.81 11.93 10.22
N LEU A 133 -12.72 12.52 9.70
CA LEU A 133 -12.78 13.69 8.84
C LEU A 133 -13.65 13.41 7.61
N GLN A 134 -13.43 12.28 6.96
CA GLN A 134 -14.17 11.89 5.78
C GLN A 134 -15.66 11.61 6.07
N TRP A 135 -15.95 10.93 7.18
CA TRP A 135 -17.31 10.70 7.69
C TRP A 135 -18.04 12.01 8.01
N PHE A 136 -17.36 12.98 8.61
CA PHE A 136 -17.93 14.29 8.93
C PHE A 136 -18.36 15.06 7.67
N PHE A 137 -17.61 14.91 6.57
CA PHE A 137 -17.95 15.54 5.29
C PHE A 137 -19.02 14.78 4.48
N GLN A 138 -19.33 13.52 4.83
CA GLN A 138 -20.28 12.69 4.11
C GLN A 138 -21.72 13.26 4.00
N PRO A 139 -22.37 13.79 5.05
CA PRO A 139 -23.73 14.32 4.93
C PRO A 139 -23.82 15.51 3.98
N PHE A 140 -22.76 16.33 3.88
CA PHE A 140 -22.67 17.42 2.91
C PHE A 140 -22.62 16.93 1.46
N LEU A 141 -22.22 15.66 1.24
CA LEU A 141 -22.15 15.04 -0.08
C LEU A 141 -23.43 14.25 -0.40
N VAL A 142 -23.97 13.47 0.54
CA VAL A 142 -25.03 12.47 0.24
C VAL A 142 -26.43 12.92 0.67
N GLY A 143 -26.57 13.91 1.55
CA GLY A 143 -27.85 14.31 2.14
C GLY A 143 -28.17 13.56 3.44
N ASP A 144 -28.97 14.21 4.31
CA ASP A 144 -29.14 13.80 5.72
C ASP A 144 -30.01 12.55 5.92
N TYR A 145 -30.92 12.25 4.98
CA TYR A 145 -31.93 11.19 5.15
C TYR A 145 -31.36 9.80 4.86
N VAL A 146 -30.63 9.64 3.76
CA VAL A 146 -30.09 8.35 3.32
C VAL A 146 -28.80 8.00 4.02
N SER A 147 -28.02 9.02 4.39
CA SER A 147 -26.88 8.87 5.28
C SER A 147 -27.29 8.26 6.62
N SER A 148 -28.43 8.64 7.20
CA SER A 148 -28.89 8.10 8.49
C SER A 148 -29.12 6.58 8.49
N PHE A 149 -29.84 6.04 7.50
CA PHE A 149 -30.07 4.59 7.38
C PHE A 149 -28.80 3.83 6.97
N GLY A 150 -28.05 4.38 6.00
CA GLY A 150 -26.81 3.76 5.54
C GLY A 150 -25.72 3.70 6.60
N ASN A 151 -25.61 4.75 7.42
CA ASN A 151 -24.63 4.82 8.50
C ASN A 151 -24.92 3.77 9.58
N LEU A 152 -26.17 3.37 9.78
CA LEU A 152 -26.54 2.33 10.75
C LEU A 152 -25.94 0.95 10.38
N ILE A 153 -25.76 0.69 9.09
CA ILE A 153 -25.13 -0.54 8.56
C ILE A 153 -23.61 -0.34 8.36
N ALA A 154 -23.19 0.83 7.88
CA ALA A 154 -21.79 1.13 7.61
C ALA A 154 -20.95 1.24 8.89
N PHE A 155 -21.49 1.76 9.99
CA PHE A 155 -20.81 1.85 11.30
C PHE A 155 -20.32 0.48 11.81
N PRO A 156 -21.20 -0.53 12.00
CA PRO A 156 -20.77 -1.83 12.51
C PRO A 156 -19.79 -2.52 11.56
N PHE A 157 -19.97 -2.36 10.24
CA PHE A 157 -19.04 -2.88 9.25
C PHE A 157 -17.66 -2.23 9.37
N ALA A 158 -17.59 -0.90 9.50
CA ALA A 158 -16.35 -0.17 9.73
C ALA A 158 -15.67 -0.58 11.05
N ILE A 159 -16.43 -0.81 12.12
CA ILE A 159 -15.89 -1.32 13.40
C ILE A 159 -15.20 -2.67 13.20
N VAL A 160 -15.77 -3.60 12.41
CA VAL A 160 -15.12 -4.89 12.12
C VAL A 160 -13.76 -4.68 11.46
N PHE A 161 -13.65 -3.80 10.46
CA PHE A 161 -12.36 -3.51 9.81
C PHE A 161 -11.38 -2.78 10.73
N ILE A 162 -11.86 -1.90 11.59
CA ILE A 162 -11.03 -1.26 12.62
C ILE A 162 -10.51 -2.31 13.61
N VAL A 163 -11.33 -3.27 14.04
CA VAL A 163 -10.92 -4.37 14.92
C VAL A 163 -9.89 -5.26 14.22
N LEU A 164 -10.09 -5.58 12.95
CA LEU A 164 -9.12 -6.31 12.14
C LEU A 164 -7.79 -5.53 12.01
N ALA A 165 -7.87 -4.21 11.80
CA ALA A 165 -6.70 -3.34 11.79
C ALA A 165 -5.94 -3.33 13.12
N CYS A 166 -6.69 -3.38 14.24
CA CYS A 166 -6.21 -3.41 15.62
C CYS A 166 -5.55 -4.73 16.03
N GLN A 167 -5.64 -5.80 15.22
CA GLN A 167 -4.98 -7.06 15.55
C GLN A 167 -3.46 -6.86 15.71
N ARG A 168 -2.96 -7.26 16.89
CA ARG A 168 -1.54 -7.17 17.26
C ARG A 168 -0.71 -8.06 16.34
N THR A 169 0.21 -7.47 15.59
CA THR A 169 1.23 -8.21 14.85
C THR A 169 2.41 -8.51 15.78
N LYS A 170 2.69 -9.79 16.06
CA LYS A 170 3.69 -10.23 17.05
C LYS A 170 5.16 -9.87 16.73
N TYR A 171 5.49 -9.46 15.49
CA TYR A 171 6.85 -9.12 15.08
C TYR A 171 6.89 -7.79 14.31
N SER A 172 7.69 -6.82 14.80
CA SER A 172 7.87 -5.49 14.20
C SER A 172 9.06 -5.40 13.24
N GLY A 173 9.98 -6.37 13.25
CA GLY A 173 11.27 -6.29 12.56
C GLY A 173 11.23 -6.39 11.03
N ASN A 174 10.31 -7.18 10.46
CA ASN A 174 10.27 -7.50 9.02
C ASN A 174 8.89 -7.25 8.41
N ARG A 175 8.35 -6.04 8.53
CA ARG A 175 7.09 -5.73 7.86
C ARG A 175 7.35 -5.28 6.42
N GLU A 176 6.63 -5.88 5.49
CA GLU A 176 6.69 -5.54 4.07
C GLU A 176 6.21 -4.10 3.84
N ARG A 177 7.00 -3.34 3.07
CA ARG A 177 6.68 -1.97 2.68
C ARG A 177 5.86 -1.99 1.39
N ILE A 178 4.61 -1.53 1.48
CA ILE A 178 3.64 -1.50 0.40
C ILE A 178 3.52 -0.05 -0.08
N ASN A 179 4.50 0.42 -0.87
CA ASN A 179 4.48 1.71 -1.58
C ASN A 179 5.64 1.84 -2.57
#